data_AF-A0A8T5S2Y5-F1
#
_entry.id   AF-A0A8T5S2Y5-F1
#
_cell.length_a   1.000
_cell.length_b   1.000
_cell.length_c   1.000
_cell.angle_alpha   90.00
_cell.angle_beta   90.00
_cell.angle_gamma   90.00
#
_symmetry.space_group_name_H-M   'P 1'
#
loop_
_entity.id
_entity.type
_entity.pdbx_description
1 polymer ?
#
loop_
_entity_poly.entity_id
_entity_poly.type
_entity_poly.pdbx_seq_one_letter_code
_entity_poly.pdbx_strand_id
1 'polypeptide(L)'
;METQEMKPEKDTSFKKIHYILFLFVFVQVLWYLLFSEPLLVLLGGEQILPFLLNDDVISRTARLVMIYHSLALPFFVANVFWILEHYEIRPKFLPTLKVLLVPSAFIVGINGMLFAYTRLRLFHELFTFGLLLVFIGGIVFIVSAWPVKGRFPKHNPEGSTFRGLNLEYFNLVILAICIMVSAIYGALAAIENFTGTIWGLGREPIAFLAEAIIRKGITFGGHHDIVQDMIVGHLHIQLAQSAAMVMLVAFRTSKM
;
A
#
# COMPACT_ATOMS: atom_id res chain seq x y z
N MET A 1 -32.50 -32.98 5.57
CA MET A 1 -32.27 -31.52 5.71
C MET A 1 -31.50 -31.34 7.00
N GLU A 2 -30.18 -31.50 6.96
CA GLU A 2 -29.32 -31.36 8.14
C GLU A 2 -29.23 -29.88 8.52
N THR A 3 -29.83 -29.55 9.65
CA THR A 3 -29.66 -28.26 10.32
C THR A 3 -28.24 -28.21 10.86
N GLN A 4 -27.31 -27.64 10.09
CA GLN A 4 -26.02 -27.23 10.63
C GLN A 4 -26.27 -26.16 11.69
N GLU A 5 -26.14 -26.55 12.96
CA GLU A 5 -26.05 -25.63 14.08
C GLU A 5 -24.86 -24.70 13.83
N MET A 6 -25.15 -23.44 13.49
CA MET A 6 -24.13 -22.43 13.34
C MET A 6 -23.57 -22.11 14.73
N LYS A 7 -22.36 -22.60 14.99
CA LYS A 7 -21.55 -22.22 16.14
C LYS A 7 -21.49 -20.70 16.26
N PRO A 8 -21.48 -20.15 17.50
CA PRO A 8 -21.46 -18.72 17.73
C PRO A 8 -20.32 -18.06 16.96
N GLU A 9 -20.65 -16.92 16.34
CA GLU A 9 -19.80 -16.13 15.47
C GLU A 9 -18.46 -15.88 16.16
N LYS A 10 -17.42 -16.56 15.66
CA LYS A 10 -16.07 -16.45 16.21
C LYS A 10 -15.63 -15.02 15.96
N ASP A 11 -15.59 -14.21 17.01
CA ASP A 11 -15.04 -12.86 17.03
C ASP A 11 -13.69 -12.87 16.28
N THR A 12 -13.69 -12.39 15.03
CA THR A 12 -12.54 -12.43 14.14
C THR A 12 -11.58 -11.32 14.52
N SER A 13 -10.97 -11.45 15.70
CA SER A 13 -9.96 -10.51 16.16
C SER A 13 -8.69 -10.65 15.31
N PHE A 14 -8.24 -9.53 14.71
CA PHE A 14 -7.00 -9.46 13.94
C PHE A 14 -5.82 -8.92 14.75
N LYS A 15 -5.98 -8.76 16.08
CA LYS A 15 -4.94 -8.25 17.01
C LYS A 15 -3.55 -8.84 16.78
N LYS A 16 -3.44 -10.16 16.60
CA LYS A 16 -2.14 -10.81 16.35
C LYS A 16 -1.49 -10.34 15.04
N ILE A 17 -2.28 -10.17 13.98
CA ILE A 17 -1.78 -9.66 12.70
C ILE A 17 -1.32 -8.21 12.87
N HIS A 18 -2.14 -7.37 13.52
CA HIS A 18 -1.79 -5.99 13.85
C HIS A 18 -0.48 -5.88 14.63
N TYR A 19 -0.32 -6.65 15.72
CA TYR A 19 0.90 -6.64 16.52
C TYR A 19 2.14 -7.01 15.72
N ILE A 20 2.06 -8.04 14.88
CA ILE A 20 3.22 -8.47 14.08
C ILE A 20 3.55 -7.40 13.02
N LEU A 21 2.55 -6.85 12.33
CA LEU A 21 2.78 -5.80 11.33
C LEU A 21 3.32 -4.51 11.94
N PHE A 22 2.80 -4.08 13.09
CA PHE A 22 3.31 -2.90 13.80
C PHE A 22 4.72 -3.11 14.32
N LEU A 23 5.01 -4.28 14.90
CA LEU A 23 6.37 -4.63 15.30
C LEU A 23 7.31 -4.60 14.09
N PHE A 24 6.88 -5.13 12.95
CA PHE A 24 7.67 -5.14 11.73
C PHE A 24 7.94 -3.73 11.20
N VAL A 25 6.92 -2.88 11.09
CA VAL A 25 7.08 -1.47 10.70
C VAL A 25 7.98 -0.73 11.69
N PHE A 26 7.82 -0.97 12.98
CA PHE A 26 8.67 -0.37 14.01
C PHE A 26 10.15 -0.75 13.82
N VAL A 27 10.45 -2.04 13.59
CA VAL A 27 11.80 -2.52 13.30
C VAL A 27 12.35 -1.90 12.01
N GLN A 28 11.53 -1.76 10.97
CA GLN A 28 11.95 -1.07 9.74
C GLN A 28 12.28 0.40 9.99
N VAL A 29 11.45 1.12 10.74
CA VAL A 29 11.71 2.52 11.10
C VAL A 29 13.02 2.64 11.88
N LEU A 30 13.26 1.77 12.87
CA LEU A 30 14.54 1.73 13.58
C LEU A 30 15.73 1.48 12.65
N TRP A 31 15.58 0.57 11.68
CA TRP A 31 16.59 0.35 10.65
C TRP A 31 16.85 1.60 9.81
N TYR A 32 15.81 2.26 9.30
CA TYR A 32 15.96 3.47 8.49
C TYR A 32 16.51 4.66 9.27
N LEU A 33 16.23 4.75 10.57
CA LEU A 33 16.80 5.80 11.43
C LEU A 33 18.33 5.77 11.45
N LEU A 34 18.96 4.59 11.34
CA LEU A 34 20.43 4.44 11.23
C LEU A 34 21.05 5.19 10.05
N PHE A 35 20.25 5.49 9.02
CA PHE A 35 20.66 6.18 7.80
C PHE A 35 20.07 7.59 7.67
N SER A 36 19.37 8.08 8.71
CA SER A 36 18.64 9.35 8.67
C SER A 36 19.51 10.55 9.04
N GLU A 37 19.36 11.66 8.32
CA GLU A 37 20.08 12.92 8.59
C GLU A 37 19.92 13.43 10.05
N PRO A 38 18.73 13.36 10.69
CA PRO A 38 18.58 13.79 12.09
C PRO A 38 19.48 13.01 13.06
N LEU A 39 19.64 11.69 12.86
CA LEU A 39 20.51 10.87 13.69
C LEU A 39 21.98 11.20 13.46
N LEU A 40 22.37 11.51 12.21
CA LEU A 40 23.72 11.93 11.86
C LEU A 40 24.10 13.23 12.56
N VAL A 41 23.19 14.21 12.60
CA VAL A 41 23.41 15.48 13.33
C VAL A 41 23.62 15.22 14.82
N LEU A 42 22.86 14.29 15.41
CA LEU A 42 23.00 13.91 16.82
C LEU A 42 24.31 13.17 17.14
N LEU A 43 24.84 12.39 16.19
CA LEU A 43 26.03 11.56 16.37
C LEU A 43 27.34 12.23 15.91
N GLY A 44 27.34 13.54 15.61
CA GLY A 44 28.55 14.29 15.26
C GLY A 44 28.89 14.29 13.77
N GLY A 45 27.92 13.98 12.90
CA GLY A 45 28.00 14.16 11.45
C GLY A 45 28.52 12.96 10.66
N GLU A 46 29.07 11.93 11.31
CA GLU A 46 29.55 10.74 10.63
C GLU A 46 28.44 9.70 10.43
N GLN A 47 28.39 9.13 9.22
CA GLN A 47 27.47 8.05 8.89
C GLN A 47 27.94 6.74 9.54
N ILE A 48 27.00 6.01 10.14
CA ILE A 48 27.28 4.73 10.80
C ILE A 48 27.77 3.67 9.79
N LEU A 49 27.23 3.72 8.55
CA LEU A 49 27.54 2.77 7.47
C LEU A 49 27.75 3.49 6.13
N PRO A 50 28.83 4.26 5.94
CA PRO A 50 29.02 5.14 4.78
C PRO A 50 29.19 4.36 3.46
N PHE A 51 29.73 3.13 3.53
CA PHE A 51 29.92 2.28 2.36
C PHE A 51 28.61 1.81 1.71
N LEU A 52 27.49 1.82 2.46
CA LEU A 52 26.15 1.48 1.94
C LEU A 52 25.44 2.67 1.27
N LEU A 53 25.98 3.89 1.39
CA LEU A 53 25.33 5.14 0.98
C LEU A 53 26.10 5.91 -0.10
N ASN A 54 27.19 5.36 -0.64
CA ASN A 54 27.98 6.01 -1.68
C ASN A 54 27.27 5.97 -3.05
N ASP A 55 26.29 6.86 -3.20
CA ASP A 55 25.38 6.90 -4.33
C ASP A 55 25.43 8.23 -5.07
N ASP A 56 25.29 8.17 -6.40
CA ASP A 56 24.88 9.34 -7.16
C ASP A 56 23.42 9.73 -6.84
N VAL A 57 23.00 10.89 -7.34
CA VAL A 57 21.67 11.45 -7.05
C VAL A 57 20.54 10.54 -7.56
N ILE A 58 20.76 9.85 -8.69
CA ILE A 58 19.77 8.98 -9.33
C ILE A 58 19.58 7.70 -8.50
N SER A 59 20.68 7.05 -8.10
CA SER A 59 20.67 5.87 -7.25
C SER A 59 20.08 6.16 -5.88
N ARG A 60 20.42 7.32 -5.28
CA ARG A 60 19.79 7.78 -4.03
C ARG A 60 18.28 7.91 -4.19
N THR A 61 17.82 8.45 -5.31
CA THR A 61 16.39 8.63 -5.57
C THR A 61 15.67 7.30 -5.75
N ALA A 62 16.24 6.39 -6.55
CA ALA A 62 15.71 5.05 -6.72
C ALA A 62 15.60 4.31 -5.37
N ARG A 63 16.63 4.42 -4.53
CA ARG A 63 16.61 3.88 -3.17
C ARG A 63 15.44 4.43 -2.35
N LEU A 64 15.22 5.74 -2.36
CA LEU A 64 14.12 6.36 -1.61
C LEU A 64 12.75 5.87 -2.06
N VAL A 65 12.55 5.70 -3.37
CA VAL A 65 11.30 5.12 -3.92
C VAL A 65 11.08 3.70 -3.38
N MET A 66 12.12 2.87 -3.35
CA MET A 66 12.04 1.52 -2.79
C MET A 66 11.70 1.54 -1.30
N ILE A 67 12.38 2.40 -0.52
CA ILE A 67 12.17 2.56 0.93
C ILE A 67 10.72 2.94 1.23
N TYR A 68 10.15 3.90 0.48
CA TYR A 68 8.77 4.31 0.65
C TYR A 68 7.79 3.16 0.45
N HIS A 69 7.97 2.34 -0.58
CA HIS A 69 7.09 1.19 -0.80
C HIS A 69 7.29 0.08 0.25
N SER A 70 8.53 -0.19 0.65
CA SER A 70 8.81 -1.19 1.69
C SER A 70 8.23 -0.84 3.06
N LEU A 71 8.09 0.45 3.37
CA LEU A 71 7.47 0.94 4.59
C LEU A 71 5.95 1.10 4.46
N ALA A 72 5.49 1.64 3.33
CA ALA A 72 4.07 1.93 3.11
C ALA A 72 3.22 0.67 2.99
N LEU A 73 3.72 -0.41 2.37
CA LEU A 73 2.91 -1.60 2.13
C LEU A 73 2.53 -2.37 3.40
N PRO A 74 3.45 -2.63 4.37
CA PRO A 74 3.05 -3.22 5.65
C PRO A 74 2.04 -2.38 6.43
N PHE A 75 2.21 -1.05 6.41
CA PHE A 75 1.25 -0.11 7.00
C PHE A 75 -0.11 -0.18 6.31
N PHE A 76 -0.13 -0.20 4.98
CA PHE A 76 -1.35 -0.34 4.19
C PHE A 76 -2.07 -1.66 4.50
N VAL A 77 -1.35 -2.77 4.57
CA VAL A 77 -1.92 -4.08 4.94
C VAL A 77 -2.49 -4.05 6.36
N ALA A 78 -1.83 -3.39 7.31
CA ALA A 78 -2.38 -3.19 8.65
C ALA A 78 -3.71 -2.42 8.59
N ASN A 79 -3.81 -1.36 7.80
CA ASN A 79 -5.07 -0.63 7.62
C ASN A 79 -6.18 -1.49 7.00
N VAL A 80 -5.85 -2.40 6.07
CA VAL A 80 -6.85 -3.34 5.52
C VAL A 80 -7.39 -4.26 6.61
N PHE A 81 -6.53 -4.81 7.47
CA PHE A 81 -7.00 -5.65 8.59
C PHE A 81 -7.74 -4.84 9.66
N TRP A 82 -7.43 -3.55 9.82
CA TRP A 82 -8.17 -2.67 10.72
C TRP A 82 -9.59 -2.41 10.20
N ILE A 83 -9.74 -2.18 8.90
CA ILE A 83 -11.07 -2.16 8.26
C ILE A 83 -11.82 -3.47 8.52
N LEU A 84 -11.17 -4.62 8.36
CA LEU A 84 -11.81 -5.92 8.58
C LEU A 84 -12.24 -6.18 10.03
N GLU A 85 -11.71 -5.44 11.02
CA GLU A 85 -12.23 -5.50 12.41
C GLU A 85 -13.63 -4.88 12.54
N HIS A 86 -13.99 -3.94 11.65
CA HIS A 86 -15.25 -3.20 11.71
C HIS A 86 -16.22 -3.54 10.57
N TYR A 87 -15.69 -4.06 9.46
CA TYR A 87 -16.45 -4.41 8.26
C TYR A 87 -16.44 -5.92 8.04
N GLU A 88 -17.62 -6.50 7.90
CA GLU A 88 -17.81 -7.88 7.50
C GLU A 88 -17.29 -8.07 6.07
N ILE A 89 -16.75 -9.25 5.79
CA ILE A 89 -16.55 -9.73 4.42
C ILE A 89 -17.10 -11.14 4.32
N ARG A 90 -17.35 -11.61 3.10
CA ARG A 90 -17.75 -12.99 2.87
C ARG A 90 -16.69 -13.96 3.47
N PRO A 91 -17.04 -14.79 4.48
CA PRO A 91 -16.07 -15.55 5.26
C PRO A 91 -15.15 -16.47 4.45
N LYS A 92 -15.66 -16.99 3.31
CA LYS A 92 -14.90 -17.85 2.41
C LYS A 92 -13.64 -17.22 1.83
N PHE A 93 -13.57 -15.89 1.73
CA PHE A 93 -12.42 -15.18 1.16
C PHE A 93 -11.40 -14.73 2.22
N LEU A 94 -11.77 -14.74 3.51
CA LEU A 94 -10.89 -14.27 4.58
C LEU A 94 -9.56 -15.06 4.67
N PRO A 95 -9.53 -16.40 4.53
CA PRO A 95 -8.26 -17.14 4.50
C PRO A 95 -7.38 -16.71 3.32
N THR A 96 -7.96 -16.54 2.13
CA THR A 96 -7.25 -16.10 0.94
C THR A 96 -6.65 -14.71 1.12
N LEU A 97 -7.39 -13.76 1.70
CA LEU A 97 -6.88 -12.43 2.01
C LEU A 97 -5.69 -12.48 2.97
N LYS A 98 -5.74 -13.32 4.01
CA LYS A 98 -4.60 -13.49 4.94
C LYS A 98 -3.36 -14.00 4.23
N VAL A 99 -3.51 -15.02 3.38
CA VAL A 99 -2.39 -15.63 2.63
C VAL A 99 -1.82 -14.68 1.58
N LEU A 100 -2.63 -13.80 0.99
CA LEU A 100 -2.16 -12.83 0.01
C LEU A 100 -1.54 -11.59 0.66
N LEU A 101 -2.15 -11.03 1.70
CA LEU A 101 -1.77 -9.73 2.26
C LEU A 101 -0.67 -9.82 3.32
N VAL A 102 -0.70 -10.83 4.20
CA VAL A 102 0.27 -10.89 5.31
C VAL A 102 1.67 -11.23 4.79
N PRO A 103 1.89 -12.33 4.02
CA PRO A 103 3.20 -12.63 3.48
C PRO A 103 3.75 -11.54 2.56
N SER A 104 2.88 -10.91 1.77
CA SER A 104 3.31 -9.85 0.86
C SER A 104 3.82 -8.60 1.58
N ALA A 105 3.22 -8.21 2.70
CA ALA A 105 3.77 -7.15 3.56
C ALA A 105 5.25 -7.42 3.92
N PHE A 106 5.56 -8.66 4.35
CA PHE A 106 6.95 -9.04 4.67
C PHE A 106 7.83 -9.13 3.45
N ILE A 107 7.34 -9.74 2.36
CA ILE A 107 8.11 -9.89 1.12
C ILE A 107 8.49 -8.51 0.57
N VAL A 108 7.54 -7.58 0.44
CA VAL A 108 7.86 -6.22 -0.05
C VAL A 108 8.71 -5.47 0.96
N GLY A 109 8.36 -5.52 2.25
CA GLY A 109 9.08 -4.79 3.27
C GLY A 109 10.55 -5.20 3.38
N ILE A 110 10.83 -6.50 3.49
CA ILE A 110 12.18 -7.03 3.63
C ILE A 110 12.96 -6.86 2.33
N ASN A 111 12.40 -7.30 1.20
CA ASN A 111 13.15 -7.32 -0.05
C ASN A 111 13.33 -5.92 -0.65
N GLY A 112 12.37 -5.01 -0.47
CA GLY A 112 12.53 -3.61 -0.88
C GLY A 112 13.64 -2.92 -0.09
N MET A 113 13.70 -3.18 1.23
CA MET A 113 14.79 -2.70 2.09
C MET A 113 16.14 -3.32 1.72
N LEU A 114 16.22 -4.63 1.51
CA LEU A 114 17.48 -5.28 1.12
C LEU A 114 17.95 -4.80 -0.25
N PHE A 115 17.06 -4.69 -1.23
CA PHE A 115 17.40 -4.17 -2.56
C PHE A 115 17.90 -2.72 -2.51
N ALA A 116 17.23 -1.87 -1.71
CA ALA A 116 17.58 -0.47 -1.52
C ALA A 116 19.05 -0.25 -1.12
N TYR A 117 19.65 -1.18 -0.36
CA TYR A 117 21.05 -1.06 0.09
C TYR A 117 22.02 -2.00 -0.64
N THR A 118 21.60 -3.20 -1.02
CA THR A 118 22.49 -4.21 -1.64
C THR A 118 22.49 -4.15 -3.17
N ARG A 119 21.44 -3.58 -3.77
CA ARG A 119 21.19 -3.56 -5.23
C ARG A 119 21.15 -4.94 -5.89
N LEU A 120 21.02 -6.01 -5.11
CA LEU A 120 20.93 -7.38 -5.63
C LEU A 120 19.58 -7.61 -6.28
N ARG A 121 19.58 -7.86 -7.60
CA ARG A 121 18.37 -8.00 -8.42
C ARG A 121 17.34 -8.99 -7.88
N LEU A 122 17.78 -10.09 -7.27
CA LEU A 122 16.88 -11.08 -6.66
C LEU A 122 15.87 -10.44 -5.69
N PHE A 123 16.32 -9.50 -4.86
CA PHE A 123 15.44 -8.81 -3.91
C PHE A 123 14.46 -7.88 -4.61
N HIS A 124 14.83 -7.26 -5.73
CA HIS A 124 13.89 -6.48 -6.53
C HIS A 124 12.78 -7.35 -7.16
N GLU A 125 13.12 -8.53 -7.65
CA GLU A 125 12.13 -9.46 -8.23
C GLU A 125 11.16 -9.97 -7.14
N LEU A 126 11.68 -10.31 -5.95
CA LEU A 126 10.86 -10.70 -4.81
C LEU A 126 9.97 -9.56 -4.33
N PHE A 127 10.49 -8.33 -4.28
CA PHE A 127 9.71 -7.13 -3.97
C PHE A 127 8.53 -6.97 -4.96
N THR A 128 8.79 -7.07 -6.26
CA THR A 128 7.76 -6.97 -7.30
C THR A 128 6.72 -8.08 -7.17
N PHE A 129 7.16 -9.31 -6.86
CA PHE A 129 6.26 -10.42 -6.58
C PHE A 129 5.35 -10.15 -5.37
N GLY A 130 5.88 -9.58 -4.29
CA GLY A 130 5.08 -9.17 -3.14
C GLY A 130 4.03 -8.11 -3.50
N LEU A 131 4.37 -7.12 -4.34
CA LEU A 131 3.41 -6.13 -4.82
C LEU A 131 2.26 -6.79 -5.62
N LEU A 132 2.58 -7.75 -6.48
CA LEU A 132 1.58 -8.52 -7.22
C LEU A 132 0.63 -9.28 -6.28
N LEU A 133 1.16 -9.89 -5.21
CA LEU A 133 0.32 -10.58 -4.22
C LEU A 133 -0.66 -9.63 -3.52
N VAL A 134 -0.22 -8.44 -3.10
CA VAL A 134 -1.15 -7.43 -2.54
C VAL A 134 -2.18 -7.00 -3.56
N PHE A 135 -1.77 -6.79 -4.82
CA PHE A 135 -2.69 -6.41 -5.89
C PHE A 135 -3.80 -7.44 -6.09
N ILE A 136 -3.46 -8.73 -6.13
CA ILE A 136 -4.45 -9.82 -6.18
C ILE A 136 -5.31 -9.82 -4.90
N GLY A 137 -4.70 -9.56 -3.74
CA GLY A 137 -5.42 -9.38 -2.48
C GLY A 137 -6.48 -8.29 -2.54
N GLY A 138 -6.19 -7.16 -3.19
CA GLY A 138 -7.13 -6.06 -3.42
C GLY A 138 -8.32 -6.49 -4.30
N ILE A 139 -8.08 -7.28 -5.35
CA ILE A 139 -9.16 -7.85 -6.18
C ILE A 139 -10.06 -8.77 -5.33
N VAL A 140 -9.45 -9.66 -4.54
CA VAL A 140 -10.19 -10.55 -3.65
C VAL A 140 -11.00 -9.74 -2.63
N PHE A 141 -10.44 -8.66 -2.10
CA PHE A 141 -11.12 -7.77 -1.16
C PHE A 141 -12.39 -7.18 -1.78
N ILE A 142 -12.29 -6.58 -2.98
CA ILE A 142 -13.42 -6.02 -3.73
C ILE A 142 -14.53 -7.05 -3.92
N VAL A 143 -14.17 -8.26 -4.37
CA VAL A 143 -15.14 -9.35 -4.59
C VAL A 143 -15.77 -9.84 -3.27
N SER A 144 -15.00 -9.83 -2.17
CA SER A 144 -15.44 -10.28 -0.86
C SER A 144 -16.35 -9.29 -0.14
N ALA A 145 -16.14 -7.98 -0.35
CA ALA A 145 -16.86 -6.88 0.27
C ALA A 145 -18.02 -6.34 -0.57
N TRP A 146 -18.19 -6.82 -1.81
CA TRP A 146 -19.23 -6.33 -2.72
C TRP A 146 -20.64 -6.40 -2.10
N PRO A 147 -21.32 -5.25 -1.91
CA PRO A 147 -22.64 -5.21 -1.33
C PRO A 147 -23.66 -5.86 -2.27
N VAL A 148 -24.53 -6.70 -1.72
CA VAL A 148 -25.61 -7.36 -2.48
C VAL A 148 -26.93 -7.04 -1.81
N LYS A 149 -27.85 -6.46 -2.57
CA LYS A 149 -29.14 -6.00 -2.10
C LYS A 149 -29.85 -7.07 -1.25
N GLY A 150 -30.13 -6.74 0.01
CA GLY A 150 -30.82 -7.62 0.95
C GLY A 150 -30.11 -8.93 1.30
N ARG A 151 -28.83 -9.10 0.94
CA ARG A 151 -28.07 -10.34 1.21
C ARG A 151 -26.75 -10.08 1.94
N PHE A 152 -26.08 -8.97 1.65
CA PHE A 152 -24.77 -8.67 2.22
C PHE A 152 -24.53 -7.15 2.25
N PRO A 153 -24.07 -6.58 3.38
CA PRO A 153 -23.75 -7.23 4.67
C PRO A 153 -24.99 -7.72 5.43
N LYS A 154 -24.79 -8.56 6.45
CA LYS A 154 -25.90 -9.13 7.25
C LYS A 154 -26.51 -8.09 8.18
N HIS A 155 -25.67 -7.28 8.80
CA HIS A 155 -26.08 -6.23 9.73
C HIS A 155 -25.82 -4.85 9.12
N ASN A 156 -26.87 -4.03 9.07
CA ASN A 156 -26.82 -2.67 8.54
C ASN A 156 -27.19 -1.70 9.66
N PRO A 157 -26.38 -0.66 9.94
CA PRO A 157 -26.81 0.45 10.78
C PRO A 157 -28.07 1.10 10.20
N GLU A 158 -28.94 1.64 11.06
CA GLU A 158 -30.12 2.37 10.60
C GLU A 158 -29.72 3.54 9.68
N GLY A 159 -30.47 3.72 8.59
CA GLY A 159 -30.21 4.75 7.58
C GLY A 159 -29.01 4.49 6.66
N SER A 160 -28.29 3.37 6.80
CA SER A 160 -27.12 3.06 5.94
C SER A 160 -27.47 2.45 4.58
N THR A 161 -28.76 2.17 4.32
CA THR A 161 -29.22 1.51 3.09
C THR A 161 -30.00 2.45 2.18
N PHE A 162 -29.67 2.46 0.89
CA PHE A 162 -30.46 3.11 -0.16
C PHE A 162 -30.95 2.08 -1.15
N ARG A 163 -32.28 1.99 -1.35
CA ARG A 163 -32.93 0.97 -2.20
C ARG A 163 -32.51 -0.49 -1.87
N GLY A 164 -32.15 -0.74 -0.61
CA GLY A 164 -31.68 -2.04 -0.10
C GLY A 164 -30.20 -2.34 -0.34
N LEU A 165 -29.44 -1.42 -0.94
CA LEU A 165 -27.98 -1.48 -1.03
C LEU A 165 -27.36 -0.75 0.16
N ASN A 166 -26.41 -1.37 0.86
CA ASN A 166 -25.67 -0.69 1.91
C ASN A 166 -24.66 0.30 1.28
N LEU A 167 -24.83 1.59 1.55
CA LEU A 167 -24.00 2.67 1.01
C LEU A 167 -22.60 2.70 1.62
N GLU A 168 -22.45 2.27 2.87
CA GLU A 168 -21.18 2.21 3.57
C GLU A 168 -20.23 1.18 2.93
N TYR A 169 -20.76 -0.01 2.62
CA TYR A 169 -20.03 -1.07 1.91
C TYR A 169 -19.79 -0.71 0.46
N PHE A 170 -20.72 0.01 -0.17
CA PHE A 170 -20.51 0.56 -1.49
C PHE A 170 -19.32 1.53 -1.49
N ASN A 171 -19.27 2.47 -0.54
CA ASN A 171 -18.14 3.40 -0.38
C ASN A 171 -16.82 2.67 -0.11
N LEU A 172 -16.84 1.63 0.74
CA LEU A 172 -15.67 0.80 1.00
C LEU A 172 -15.13 0.15 -0.28
N VAL A 173 -16.02 -0.40 -1.11
CA VAL A 173 -15.65 -1.03 -2.38
C VAL A 173 -15.15 0.00 -3.39
N ILE A 174 -15.78 1.16 -3.49
CA ILE A 174 -15.32 2.25 -4.35
C ILE A 174 -13.92 2.71 -3.92
N LEU A 175 -13.67 2.87 -2.62
CA LEU A 175 -12.34 3.20 -2.11
C LEU A 175 -11.31 2.13 -2.53
N ALA A 176 -11.63 0.85 -2.37
CA ALA A 176 -10.75 -0.24 -2.80
C ALA A 176 -10.47 -0.21 -4.31
N ILE A 177 -11.47 0.07 -5.15
CA ILE A 177 -11.30 0.25 -6.60
C ILE A 177 -10.38 1.43 -6.90
N CYS A 178 -10.57 2.57 -6.24
CA CYS A 178 -9.70 3.74 -6.41
C CYS A 178 -8.24 3.41 -6.06
N ILE A 179 -8.01 2.66 -4.98
CA ILE A 179 -6.66 2.22 -4.59
C ILE A 179 -6.04 1.35 -5.69
N MET A 180 -6.81 0.40 -6.23
CA MET A 180 -6.38 -0.48 -7.31
C MET A 180 -6.03 0.29 -8.59
N VAL A 181 -6.86 1.25 -9.00
CA VAL A 181 -6.59 2.11 -10.15
C VAL A 181 -5.32 2.94 -9.94
N SER A 182 -5.14 3.50 -8.74
CA SER A 182 -3.92 4.22 -8.38
C SER A 182 -2.68 3.33 -8.47
N ALA A 183 -2.75 2.09 -7.98
CA ALA A 183 -1.65 1.13 -8.07
C ALA A 183 -1.31 0.77 -9.53
N ILE A 184 -2.31 0.64 -10.41
CA ILE A 184 -2.11 0.42 -11.85
C ILE A 184 -1.36 1.61 -12.46
N TYR A 185 -1.79 2.85 -12.18
CA TYR A 185 -1.08 4.03 -12.69
C TYR A 185 0.36 4.11 -12.22
N GLY A 186 0.63 3.83 -10.94
CA GLY A 186 2.00 3.77 -10.42
C GLY A 186 2.85 2.71 -11.15
N ALA A 187 2.30 1.51 -11.37
CA ALA A 187 2.99 0.43 -12.06
C ALA A 187 3.26 0.74 -13.54
N LEU A 188 2.27 1.27 -14.27
CA LEU A 188 2.44 1.64 -15.67
C LEU A 188 3.46 2.77 -15.84
N ALA A 189 3.42 3.76 -14.96
CA ALA A 189 4.38 4.86 -14.95
C ALA A 189 5.81 4.35 -14.68
N ALA A 190 5.98 3.41 -13.74
CA ALA A 190 7.27 2.78 -13.49
C ALA A 190 7.77 1.99 -14.72
N ILE A 191 6.90 1.22 -15.38
CA ILE A 191 7.27 0.48 -16.60
C ILE A 191 7.76 1.46 -17.67
N GLU A 192 6.98 2.48 -18.02
CA GLU A 192 7.39 3.46 -19.02
C GLU A 192 8.69 4.17 -18.66
N ASN A 193 8.88 4.49 -17.39
CA ASN A 193 10.09 5.14 -16.92
C ASN A 193 11.36 4.34 -17.16
N PHE A 194 11.28 3.01 -17.12
CA PHE A 194 12.44 2.13 -17.25
C PHE A 194 12.55 1.40 -18.59
N THR A 195 11.45 1.26 -19.32
CA THR A 195 11.43 0.55 -20.62
C THR A 195 11.14 1.46 -21.80
N GLY A 196 10.46 2.60 -21.60
CA GLY A 196 10.05 3.52 -22.68
C GLY A 196 9.10 2.91 -23.71
N THR A 197 8.41 1.83 -23.36
CA THR A 197 7.72 0.95 -24.32
C THR A 197 6.25 1.26 -24.57
N ILE A 198 5.56 1.95 -23.66
CA ILE A 198 4.11 2.15 -23.70
C ILE A 198 3.76 3.45 -24.41
N TRP A 199 4.45 4.55 -24.10
CA TRP A 199 4.17 5.87 -24.68
C TRP A 199 5.28 6.38 -25.62
N GLY A 200 6.38 5.62 -25.75
CA GLY A 200 7.43 5.91 -26.72
C GLY A 200 8.12 7.24 -26.47
N LEU A 201 8.24 7.65 -25.19
CA LEU A 201 8.74 8.96 -24.79
C LEU A 201 10.22 9.20 -25.13
N GLY A 202 10.96 8.15 -25.52
CA GLY A 202 12.34 8.26 -25.99
C GLY A 202 13.32 8.85 -24.96
N ARG A 203 12.97 8.79 -23.67
CA ARG A 203 13.73 9.39 -22.59
C ARG A 203 14.68 8.38 -21.94
N GLU A 204 15.82 8.89 -21.48
CA GLU A 204 16.73 8.11 -20.66
C GLU A 204 16.03 7.66 -19.35
N PRO A 205 16.21 6.41 -18.93
CA PRO A 205 15.68 5.93 -17.67
C PRO A 205 16.28 6.71 -16.50
N ILE A 206 15.42 7.33 -15.70
CA ILE A 206 15.83 8.13 -14.55
C ILE A 206 14.93 7.83 -13.37
N ALA A 207 15.48 7.82 -12.16
CA ALA A 207 14.69 7.81 -10.95
C ALA A 207 14.45 9.26 -10.48
N PHE A 208 13.20 9.61 -10.18
CA PHE A 208 12.83 10.90 -9.61
C PHE A 208 11.79 10.75 -8.49
N LEU A 209 11.78 11.68 -7.53
CA LEU A 209 10.71 11.78 -6.55
C LEU A 209 9.59 12.70 -7.06
N ALA A 210 8.33 12.34 -6.82
CA ALA A 210 7.19 13.23 -7.07
C ALA A 210 7.35 14.60 -6.39
N GLU A 211 7.87 14.61 -5.16
CA GLU A 211 8.15 15.85 -4.42
C GLU A 211 9.17 16.75 -5.13
N ALA A 212 10.17 16.15 -5.79
CA ALA A 212 11.17 16.90 -6.53
C ALA A 212 10.57 17.56 -7.78
N ILE A 213 9.62 16.89 -8.46
CA ILE A 213 8.87 17.48 -9.58
C ILE A 213 8.12 18.73 -9.12
N ILE A 214 7.34 18.62 -8.04
CA ILE A 214 6.52 19.73 -7.54
C ILE A 214 7.37 20.88 -7.01
N ARG A 215 8.36 20.61 -6.16
CA ARG A 215 9.12 21.66 -5.47
C ARG A 215 10.13 22.37 -6.35
N LYS A 216 10.75 21.63 -7.27
CA LYS A 216 11.84 22.16 -8.10
C LYS A 216 11.43 22.39 -9.55
N GLY A 217 10.16 22.13 -9.89
CA GLY A 217 9.64 22.30 -11.25
C GLY A 217 10.41 21.47 -12.28
N ILE A 218 10.90 20.28 -11.89
CA ILE A 218 11.67 19.42 -12.79
C ILE A 218 10.76 18.98 -13.91
N THR A 219 10.95 19.58 -15.08
CA THR A 219 10.17 19.35 -16.30
C THR A 219 11.11 18.80 -17.37
N PHE A 220 10.67 17.78 -18.09
CA PHE A 220 11.40 17.30 -19.27
C PHE A 220 10.84 18.04 -20.49
N GLY A 221 11.65 18.91 -21.10
CA GLY A 221 11.20 19.68 -22.27
C GLY A 221 10.29 20.89 -21.97
N GLY A 222 10.23 21.35 -20.71
CA GLY A 222 9.48 22.56 -20.32
C GLY A 222 8.01 22.33 -19.95
N HIS A 223 7.57 21.08 -19.83
CA HIS A 223 6.25 20.67 -19.33
C HIS A 223 6.40 19.40 -18.47
N HIS A 224 5.38 19.06 -17.69
CA HIS A 224 5.32 17.72 -17.12
C HIS A 224 4.98 16.71 -18.22
N ASP A 225 5.72 15.61 -18.25
CA ASP A 225 5.34 14.48 -19.08
C ASP A 225 4.27 13.61 -18.38
N ILE A 226 3.63 12.73 -19.14
CA ILE A 226 2.56 11.87 -18.62
C ILE A 226 3.03 10.97 -17.47
N VAL A 227 4.31 10.59 -17.43
CA VAL A 227 4.88 9.71 -16.40
C VAL A 227 5.09 10.46 -15.09
N GLN A 228 5.59 11.70 -15.18
CA GLN A 228 5.71 12.62 -14.06
C GLN A 228 4.34 12.88 -13.43
N ASP A 229 3.33 13.21 -14.25
CA ASP A 229 1.97 13.44 -13.76
C ASP A 229 1.35 12.18 -13.14
N MET A 230 1.57 11.00 -13.73
CA MET A 230 1.11 9.74 -13.16
C MET A 230 1.78 9.41 -11.82
N ILE A 231 3.09 9.65 -11.67
CA ILE A 231 3.83 9.39 -10.42
C ILE A 231 3.42 10.38 -9.32
N VAL A 232 3.27 11.66 -9.68
CA VAL A 232 2.77 12.68 -8.76
C VAL A 232 1.34 12.36 -8.33
N GLY A 233 0.47 12.01 -9.28
CA GLY A 233 -0.92 11.62 -9.01
C GLY A 233 -1.00 10.39 -8.11
N HIS A 234 -0.25 9.33 -8.42
CA HIS A 234 -0.19 8.11 -7.61
C HIS A 234 0.15 8.42 -6.15
N LEU A 235 1.22 9.18 -5.89
CA LEU A 235 1.66 9.48 -4.52
C LEU A 235 0.59 10.23 -3.69
N HIS A 236 0.00 11.29 -4.24
CA HIS A 236 -1.00 12.09 -3.52
C HIS A 236 -2.31 11.31 -3.32
N ILE A 237 -2.71 10.54 -4.33
CA ILE A 237 -3.90 9.69 -4.26
C ILE A 237 -3.73 8.61 -3.18
N GLN A 238 -2.55 8.00 -3.02
CA GLN A 238 -2.30 6.99 -1.98
C GLN A 238 -2.46 7.55 -0.56
N LEU A 239 -1.97 8.77 -0.31
CA LEU A 239 -2.15 9.43 1.00
C LEU A 239 -3.63 9.74 1.27
N ALA A 240 -4.33 10.30 0.30
CA ALA A 240 -5.75 10.61 0.41
C ALA A 240 -6.60 9.33 0.63
N GLN A 241 -6.26 8.24 -0.05
CA GLN A 241 -6.93 6.95 0.10
C GLN A 241 -6.68 6.34 1.48
N SER A 242 -5.46 6.41 1.99
CA SER A 242 -5.13 5.96 3.35
C SER A 242 -5.90 6.77 4.40
N ALA A 243 -6.00 8.09 4.24
CA ALA A 243 -6.84 8.93 5.09
C ALA A 243 -8.32 8.53 5.02
N ALA A 244 -8.83 8.23 3.82
CA ALA A 244 -10.20 7.74 3.66
C ALA A 244 -10.44 6.38 4.35
N MET A 245 -9.46 5.47 4.35
CA MET A 245 -9.53 4.21 5.10
C MET A 245 -9.71 4.46 6.60
N VAL A 246 -8.89 5.36 7.17
CA VAL A 246 -8.98 5.73 8.58
C VAL A 246 -10.33 6.40 8.89
N MET A 247 -10.81 7.27 8.00
CA MET A 247 -12.11 7.93 8.15
C MET A 247 -13.29 6.95 8.14
N LEU A 248 -13.26 5.90 7.30
CA LEU A 248 -14.29 4.85 7.31
C LEU A 248 -14.33 4.13 8.67
N VAL A 249 -13.16 3.75 9.18
CA VAL A 249 -13.07 3.10 10.50
C VAL A 249 -13.54 4.03 11.62
N ALA A 250 -13.12 5.30 11.60
CA ALA A 250 -13.54 6.30 12.59
C ALA A 250 -15.06 6.52 12.55
N PHE A 251 -15.65 6.63 11.36
CA PHE A 251 -17.11 6.76 11.18
C PHE A 251 -17.86 5.55 11.73
N ARG A 252 -17.35 4.32 11.48
CA ARG A 252 -17.99 3.11 11.98
C ARG A 252 -17.88 2.99 13.50
N THR A 253 -16.72 3.34 14.06
CA THR A 253 -16.47 3.30 15.50
C THR A 253 -17.29 4.34 16.26
N SER A 254 -17.54 5.53 15.70
CA SER A 254 -18.34 6.57 16.38
C SER A 254 -19.85 6.28 16.40
N LYS A 255 -20.32 5.32 15.60
CA LYS A 255 -21.72 4.87 15.55
C LYS A 255 -22.01 3.60 16.37
N MET A 256 -20.98 2.95 16.90
CA MET A 256 -21.09 1.80 17.80
C MET A 256 -21.19 2.26 19.24
#